data_AF-K9WTA9-F1
#
_entry.id   AF-K9WTA9-F1
#
_cell.length_a   1.000
_cell.length_b   1.000
_cell.length_c   1.000
_cell.angle_alpha   90.00
_cell.angle_beta   90.00
_cell.angle_gamma   90.00
#
_symmetry.space_group_name_H-M   'P 1'
#
loop_
_entity.id
_entity.type
_entity.pdbx_description
1 polymer ?
#
loop_
_entity_poly.entity_id
_entity_poly.type
_entity_poly.pdbx_seq_one_letter_code
_entity_poly.pdbx_strand_id
1 'polypeptide(L)'
;MAVFSMTFLLFRYLYKKKSEVEIPTSYKGEFAGLQARQDYRVINLWEVDVEIAFNQPIPLLLPFVPILKGGAETSTVQRALQILRADEKLSQLETVMAFFATFVLDSALVQQIMRWDMAVLRESPWYQQILIEGEKRGILSSIELSLEIKFGSDGLQLMPEISQITDLEQLKTIQRGILTINYLDELRELLQRIKTYTS
;
A
#
# COMPACT_ATOMS: atom_id res chain seq x y z
N MET A 1 24.86 35.64 13.58
CA MET A 1 23.69 34.76 13.33
C MET A 1 23.99 33.91 12.11
N ALA A 2 24.18 32.60 12.30
CA ALA A 2 24.38 31.69 11.18
C ALA A 2 23.02 31.17 10.73
N VAL A 3 22.58 31.56 9.53
CA VAL A 3 21.39 31.00 8.88
C VAL A 3 21.87 29.80 8.07
N PHE A 4 21.56 28.59 8.53
CA PHE A 4 21.74 27.39 7.71
C PHE A 4 20.53 27.25 6.79
N SER A 5 20.74 27.53 5.49
CA SER A 5 19.73 27.31 4.45
C SER A 5 20.02 25.98 3.76
N MET A 6 19.15 25.00 3.96
CA MET A 6 19.19 23.71 3.26
C MET A 6 17.88 23.56 2.47
N THR A 7 17.99 23.52 1.15
CA THR A 7 16.82 23.39 0.26
C THR A 7 16.41 21.94 0.17
N PHE A 8 15.16 21.62 0.54
CA PHE A 8 14.59 20.27 0.40
C PHE A 8 13.43 20.28 -0.61
N LEU A 9 13.36 19.23 -1.44
CA LEU A 9 12.23 18.94 -2.32
C LEU A 9 11.28 17.99 -1.60
N LEU A 10 10.04 18.43 -1.33
CA LEU A 10 9.02 17.63 -0.69
C LEU A 10 7.91 17.33 -1.70
N PHE A 11 7.72 16.05 -2.05
CA PHE A 11 6.62 15.61 -2.90
C PHE A 11 5.41 15.27 -2.03
N ARG A 12 4.29 15.99 -2.20
CA ARG A 12 3.03 15.70 -1.51
C ARG A 12 2.07 14.99 -2.45
N TYR A 13 1.73 13.76 -2.12
CA TYR A 13 0.66 13.00 -2.79
C TYR A 13 -0.68 13.32 -2.13
N LEU A 14 -1.45 14.23 -2.73
CA LEU A 14 -2.85 14.44 -2.35
C LEU A 14 -3.72 14.44 -3.58
N TYR A 15 -4.55 13.39 -3.70
CA TYR A 15 -5.52 13.21 -4.76
C TYR A 15 -6.81 13.99 -4.50
N LYS A 16 -6.69 15.32 -4.28
CA LYS A 16 -7.88 16.17 -4.21
C LYS A 16 -7.61 17.51 -4.86
N LYS A 17 -8.13 17.66 -6.09
CA LYS A 17 -8.29 18.89 -6.87
C LYS A 17 -9.11 19.99 -6.15
N LYS A 18 -9.50 19.79 -4.89
CA LYS A 18 -10.57 20.51 -4.20
C LYS A 18 -10.25 20.81 -2.74
N SER A 19 -9.07 21.37 -2.48
CA SER A 19 -8.84 22.12 -1.26
C SER A 19 -8.22 23.45 -1.65
N GLU A 20 -8.96 24.56 -1.47
CA GLU A 20 -8.45 25.95 -1.49
C GLU A 20 -7.45 26.22 -0.34
N VAL A 21 -6.80 25.17 0.16
CA VAL A 21 -5.83 25.27 1.23
C VAL A 21 -4.53 25.72 0.60
N GLU A 22 -4.16 26.97 0.87
CA GLU A 22 -2.81 27.46 0.56
C GLU A 22 -1.79 26.50 1.16
N ILE A 23 -0.94 25.95 0.30
CA ILE A 23 0.07 25.02 0.74
C ILE A 23 1.22 25.85 1.33
N PRO A 24 1.56 25.68 2.62
CA PRO A 24 2.67 26.41 3.21
C PRO A 24 3.98 26.10 2.46
N THR A 25 4.83 27.10 2.30
CA THR A 25 6.14 27.00 1.61
C THR A 25 7.31 27.22 2.56
N SER A 26 7.03 27.28 3.86
CA SER A 26 8.06 27.35 4.89
C SER A 26 7.59 26.67 6.17
N TYR A 27 8.54 26.11 6.91
CA TYR A 27 8.37 25.59 8.25
C TYR A 27 9.25 26.42 9.19
N LYS A 28 8.71 26.80 10.34
CA LYS A 28 9.45 27.50 11.40
C LYS A 28 9.30 26.72 12.70
N GLY A 29 10.42 26.48 13.37
CA GLY A 29 10.46 25.84 14.68
C GLY A 29 11.42 26.59 15.62
N GLU A 30 11.19 26.49 16.91
CA GLU A 30 12.09 27.02 17.93
C GLU A 30 12.59 25.86 18.80
N PHE A 31 13.89 25.77 18.99
CA PHE A 31 14.50 24.77 19.86
C PHE A 31 15.67 25.39 20.62
N ALA A 32 15.63 25.30 21.96
CA ALA A 32 16.66 25.85 22.85
C ALA A 32 17.01 27.33 22.57
N GLY A 33 16.02 28.16 22.21
CA GLY A 33 16.20 29.58 21.90
C GLY A 33 16.78 29.88 20.51
N LEU A 34 16.96 28.86 19.66
CA LEU A 34 17.33 29.01 18.26
C LEU A 34 16.08 28.91 17.36
N GLN A 35 15.95 29.83 16.41
CA GLN A 35 14.91 29.76 15.38
C GLN A 35 15.43 28.95 14.18
N ALA A 36 14.77 27.83 13.90
CA ALA A 36 14.94 27.07 12.68
C ALA A 36 13.88 27.53 11.67
N ARG A 37 14.32 27.91 10.47
CA ARG A 37 13.44 28.19 9.32
C ARG A 37 13.87 27.30 8.16
N GLN A 38 12.92 26.59 7.59
CA GLN A 38 13.12 25.76 6.40
C GLN A 38 12.14 26.20 5.32
N ASP A 39 12.65 26.82 4.27
CA ASP A 39 11.86 27.17 3.09
C ASP A 39 11.85 25.96 2.12
N TYR A 40 10.69 25.65 1.56
CA TYR A 40 10.50 24.54 0.62
C TYR A 40 9.50 24.89 -0.47
N ARG A 41 9.63 24.23 -1.62
CA ARG A 41 8.71 24.36 -2.74
C ARG A 41 7.90 23.09 -2.89
N VAL A 42 6.58 23.20 -2.85
CA VAL A 42 5.67 22.10 -3.16
C VAL A 42 5.40 22.09 -4.65
N ILE A 43 5.49 20.90 -5.26
CA ILE A 43 5.21 20.67 -6.67
C ILE A 43 3.99 19.76 -6.78
N ASN A 44 2.94 20.27 -7.41
CA ASN A 44 1.74 19.52 -7.73
C ASN A 44 1.97 18.71 -9.01
N LEU A 45 2.11 17.40 -8.89
CA LEU A 45 2.46 16.54 -10.03
C LEU A 45 1.39 16.57 -11.15
N TRP A 46 0.11 16.75 -10.81
CA TRP A 46 -0.97 16.89 -11.80
C TRP A 46 -0.94 18.19 -12.61
N GLU A 47 -0.11 19.17 -12.23
CA GLU A 47 0.15 20.40 -13.00
C GLU A 47 1.41 20.28 -13.86
N VAL A 48 2.27 19.31 -13.57
CA VAL A 48 3.52 19.06 -14.28
C VAL A 48 3.21 18.31 -15.58
N ASP A 49 3.69 18.83 -16.69
CA ASP A 49 3.51 18.22 -18.01
C ASP A 49 4.19 16.84 -18.08
N VAL A 50 3.46 15.83 -18.55
CA VAL A 50 3.97 14.47 -18.69
C VAL A 50 5.20 14.37 -19.59
N GLU A 51 5.32 15.26 -20.57
CA GLU A 51 6.45 15.28 -21.52
C GLU A 51 7.80 15.52 -20.84
N ILE A 52 7.83 16.09 -19.63
CA ILE A 52 9.06 16.22 -18.84
C ILE A 52 9.65 14.85 -18.52
N ALA A 53 8.82 13.85 -18.24
CA ALA A 53 9.28 12.49 -17.92
C ALA A 53 9.94 11.80 -19.14
N PHE A 54 9.60 12.21 -20.36
CA PHE A 54 10.09 11.59 -21.60
C PHE A 54 11.24 12.37 -22.26
N ASN A 55 11.19 13.72 -22.26
CA ASN A 55 12.14 14.56 -22.99
C ASN A 55 13.39 14.90 -22.17
N GLN A 56 13.26 14.97 -20.85
CA GLN A 56 14.38 15.05 -19.92
C GLN A 56 14.34 13.75 -19.13
N PRO A 57 14.93 12.65 -19.62
CA PRO A 57 14.73 11.35 -19.01
C PRO A 57 15.28 11.38 -17.58
N ILE A 58 14.37 11.59 -16.63
CA ILE A 58 14.55 11.40 -15.21
C ILE A 58 13.79 10.11 -14.95
N PRO A 59 14.45 8.93 -14.98
CA PRO A 59 13.76 7.64 -14.92
C PRO A 59 12.85 7.50 -13.68
N LEU A 60 13.21 8.20 -12.60
CA LEU A 60 12.43 8.28 -11.37
C LEU A 60 11.09 8.99 -11.53
N LEU A 61 10.83 9.74 -12.61
CA LEU A 61 9.52 10.34 -12.90
C LEU A 61 8.58 9.38 -13.65
N LEU A 62 9.10 8.33 -14.29
CA LEU A 62 8.28 7.38 -15.06
C LEU A 62 7.15 6.76 -14.22
N PRO A 63 7.37 6.37 -12.95
CA PRO A 63 6.28 5.84 -12.12
C PRO A 63 5.15 6.82 -11.87
N PHE A 64 5.44 8.12 -11.93
CA PHE A 64 4.48 9.18 -11.67
C PHE A 64 3.69 9.56 -12.93
N VAL A 65 4.05 9.05 -14.11
CA VAL A 65 3.38 9.36 -15.39
C VAL A 65 1.85 9.34 -15.28
N PRO A 66 1.18 8.32 -14.70
CA PRO A 66 -0.28 8.28 -14.66
C PRO A 66 -0.94 9.47 -13.94
N ILE A 67 -0.22 10.15 -13.05
CA ILE A 67 -0.73 11.27 -12.27
C ILE A 67 -0.21 12.64 -12.75
N LEU A 68 0.65 12.67 -13.78
CA LEU A 68 1.12 13.90 -14.41
C LEU A 68 0.02 14.51 -15.31
N LYS A 69 0.14 15.79 -15.61
CA LYS A 69 -0.76 16.48 -16.54
C LYS A 69 -0.67 15.84 -17.93
N GLY A 70 -1.77 15.27 -18.41
CA GLY A 70 -1.83 14.56 -19.69
C GLY A 70 -1.28 13.13 -19.65
N GLY A 71 -0.89 12.63 -18.47
CA GLY A 71 -0.26 11.32 -18.33
C GLY A 71 -1.21 10.13 -18.19
N ALA A 72 -2.48 10.38 -17.88
CA ALA A 72 -3.53 9.37 -17.71
C ALA A 72 -4.13 8.86 -19.05
N GLU A 73 -3.44 9.05 -20.17
CA GLU A 73 -3.84 8.47 -21.45
C GLU A 73 -3.21 7.08 -21.61
N THR A 74 -3.96 6.12 -22.14
CA THR A 74 -3.50 4.73 -22.35
C THR A 74 -2.19 4.64 -23.13
N SER A 75 -2.07 5.38 -24.23
CA SER A 75 -0.86 5.45 -25.05
C SER A 75 0.35 5.97 -24.26
N THR A 76 0.13 6.97 -23.42
CA THR A 76 1.16 7.61 -22.61
C THR A 76 1.67 6.68 -21.51
N VAL A 77 0.76 5.98 -20.82
CA VAL A 77 1.13 4.96 -19.82
C VAL A 77 1.85 3.78 -20.48
N GLN A 78 1.39 3.32 -21.64
CA GLN A 78 2.07 2.26 -22.40
C GLN A 78 3.49 2.66 -22.81
N ARG A 79 3.69 3.90 -23.24
CA ARG A 79 5.03 4.43 -23.56
C ARG A 79 5.94 4.42 -22.35
N ALA A 80 5.46 4.89 -21.18
CA ALA A 80 6.24 4.86 -19.95
C ALA A 80 6.59 3.42 -19.52
N LEU A 81 5.64 2.49 -19.64
CA LEU A 81 5.83 1.08 -19.34
C LEU A 81 6.90 0.43 -20.23
N GLN A 82 6.90 0.73 -21.53
CA GLN A 82 7.92 0.25 -22.46
C GLN A 82 9.32 0.70 -22.04
N ILE A 83 9.46 1.95 -21.59
CA ILE A 83 10.75 2.48 -21.12
C ILE A 83 11.19 1.76 -19.82
N LEU A 84 10.28 1.59 -18.85
CA LEU A 84 10.58 0.88 -17.60
C LEU A 84 11.03 -0.57 -17.81
N ARG A 85 10.40 -1.26 -18.78
CA ARG A 85 10.72 -2.66 -19.11
C ARG A 85 11.99 -2.84 -19.93
N ALA A 86 12.41 -1.79 -20.65
CA ALA A 86 13.63 -1.84 -21.46
C ALA A 86 14.90 -1.79 -20.60
N ASP A 87 14.81 -1.39 -19.33
CA ASP A 87 15.93 -1.31 -18.40
C ASP A 87 15.67 -2.21 -17.18
N GLU A 88 16.49 -3.26 -17.03
CA GLU A 88 16.39 -4.20 -15.90
C GLU A 88 16.40 -3.49 -14.53
N LYS A 89 17.12 -2.38 -14.39
CA LYS A 89 17.20 -1.62 -13.13
C LYS A 89 15.90 -0.86 -12.83
N LEU A 90 15.15 -0.50 -13.86
CA LEU A 90 13.90 0.26 -13.74
C LEU A 90 12.68 -0.64 -13.69
N SER A 91 12.80 -1.91 -14.10
CA SER A 91 11.71 -2.89 -14.09
C SER A 91 10.96 -2.96 -12.75
N GLN A 92 11.66 -2.81 -11.62
CA GLN A 92 11.04 -2.79 -10.28
C GLN A 92 10.07 -1.61 -10.07
N LEU A 93 10.32 -0.48 -10.74
CA LEU A 93 9.49 0.72 -10.65
C LEU A 93 8.17 0.58 -11.41
N GLU A 94 8.02 -0.45 -12.25
CA GLU A 94 6.75 -0.79 -12.91
C GLU A 94 5.62 -0.96 -11.88
N THR A 95 5.91 -1.62 -10.76
CA THR A 95 4.93 -1.84 -9.68
C THR A 95 4.48 -0.51 -9.07
N VAL A 96 5.41 0.42 -8.87
CA VAL A 96 5.13 1.75 -8.34
C VAL A 96 4.26 2.54 -9.33
N MET A 97 4.56 2.44 -10.64
CA MET A 97 3.74 3.05 -11.67
C MET A 97 2.33 2.49 -11.69
N ALA A 98 2.20 1.17 -11.57
CA ALA A 98 0.91 0.48 -11.55
C ALA A 98 0.05 0.98 -10.37
N PHE A 99 0.65 1.10 -9.19
CA PHE A 99 -0.02 1.66 -8.02
C PHE A 99 -0.57 3.06 -8.32
N PHE A 100 0.24 3.94 -8.90
CA PHE A 100 -0.22 5.28 -9.24
C PHE A 100 -1.29 5.30 -10.34
N ALA A 101 -1.20 4.38 -11.30
CA ALA A 101 -2.22 4.22 -12.34
C ALA A 101 -3.59 3.88 -11.76
N THR A 102 -3.67 3.08 -10.68
CA THR A 102 -4.95 2.71 -10.05
C THR A 102 -5.71 3.89 -9.43
N PHE A 103 -5.06 5.03 -9.17
CA PHE A 103 -5.75 6.23 -8.68
C PHE A 103 -6.47 7.00 -9.77
N VAL A 104 -6.02 6.88 -11.03
CA VAL A 104 -6.46 7.76 -12.13
C VAL A 104 -7.17 6.98 -13.24
N LEU A 105 -6.79 5.73 -13.46
CA LEU A 105 -7.31 4.86 -14.51
C LEU A 105 -8.27 3.82 -13.96
N ASP A 106 -9.14 3.32 -14.84
CA ASP A 106 -10.00 2.19 -14.57
C ASP A 106 -9.17 0.91 -14.28
N SER A 107 -9.60 0.12 -13.30
CA SER A 107 -8.84 -1.05 -12.85
C SER A 107 -8.72 -2.14 -13.92
N ALA A 108 -9.73 -2.33 -14.78
CA ALA A 108 -9.66 -3.29 -15.88
C ALA A 108 -8.67 -2.83 -16.95
N LEU A 109 -8.65 -1.52 -17.24
CA LEU A 109 -7.67 -0.92 -18.15
C LEU A 109 -6.24 -1.07 -17.62
N VAL A 110 -6.02 -0.83 -16.32
CA VAL A 110 -4.71 -1.05 -15.69
C VAL A 110 -4.28 -2.51 -15.83
N GLN A 111 -5.17 -3.47 -15.55
CA GLN A 111 -4.85 -4.89 -15.73
C GLN A 111 -4.50 -5.25 -17.17
N GLN A 112 -5.23 -4.69 -18.16
CA GLN A 112 -4.99 -4.94 -19.57
C GLN A 112 -3.65 -4.36 -20.05
N ILE A 113 -3.30 -3.14 -19.62
CA ILE A 113 -2.06 -2.46 -20.04
C ILE A 113 -0.86 -3.07 -19.35
N MET A 114 -0.98 -3.31 -18.04
CA MET A 114 0.14 -3.79 -17.23
C MET A 114 0.53 -5.21 -17.58
N ARG A 115 -0.32 -6.02 -18.26
CA ARG A 115 -0.05 -7.41 -18.71
C ARG A 115 0.98 -8.10 -17.81
N TRP A 116 0.66 -8.11 -16.52
CA TRP A 116 1.60 -8.35 -15.44
C TRP A 116 2.50 -9.54 -15.78
N ASP A 117 3.81 -9.32 -15.88
CA ASP A 117 4.70 -10.46 -15.77
C ASP A 117 4.62 -10.93 -14.32
N MET A 118 3.75 -11.90 -14.11
CA MET A 118 3.47 -12.47 -12.79
C MET A 118 4.73 -13.10 -12.18
N ALA A 119 5.76 -13.41 -12.97
CA ALA A 119 7.02 -13.93 -12.44
C ALA A 119 7.75 -12.85 -11.63
N VAL A 120 7.94 -11.66 -12.18
CA VAL A 120 8.67 -10.56 -11.52
C VAL A 120 7.90 -10.02 -10.31
N LEU A 121 6.57 -9.91 -10.39
CA LEU A 121 5.76 -9.43 -9.27
C LEU A 121 5.70 -10.43 -8.12
N ARG A 122 5.64 -11.73 -8.40
CA ARG A 122 5.69 -12.77 -7.35
C ARG A 122 6.99 -12.70 -6.56
N GLU A 123 8.08 -12.23 -7.17
CA GLU A 123 9.36 -12.07 -6.46
C GLU A 123 9.42 -10.76 -5.65
N SER A 124 8.48 -9.83 -5.83
CA SER A 124 8.44 -8.58 -5.06
C SER A 124 8.04 -8.82 -3.60
N PRO A 125 8.86 -8.40 -2.62
CA PRO A 125 8.52 -8.53 -1.20
C PRO A 125 7.19 -7.89 -0.81
N TRP A 126 6.83 -6.76 -1.45
CA TRP A 126 5.57 -6.07 -1.18
C TRP A 126 4.35 -6.81 -1.73
N TYR A 127 4.46 -7.43 -2.90
CA TYR A 127 3.40 -8.25 -3.46
C TYR A 127 3.13 -9.49 -2.59
N GLN A 128 4.19 -10.13 -2.09
CA GLN A 128 4.07 -11.22 -1.13
C GLN A 128 3.35 -10.78 0.15
N GLN A 129 3.65 -9.58 0.66
CA GLN A 129 2.97 -9.04 1.82
C GLN A 129 1.47 -8.79 1.58
N ILE A 130 1.09 -8.32 0.38
CA ILE A 130 -0.32 -8.18 -0.02
C ILE A 130 -1.02 -9.54 -0.05
N LEU A 131 -0.37 -10.56 -0.60
CA LEU A 131 -0.95 -11.91 -0.65
C LEU A 131 -1.15 -12.47 0.75
N ILE A 132 -0.17 -12.32 1.65
CA ILE A 132 -0.25 -12.77 3.04
C ILE A 132 -1.39 -12.05 3.78
N GLU A 133 -1.50 -10.72 3.62
CA GLU A 133 -2.57 -9.94 4.23
C GLU A 133 -3.95 -10.34 3.66
N GLY A 134 -4.03 -10.61 2.35
CA GLY A 134 -5.24 -11.10 1.70
C GLY A 134 -5.66 -12.49 2.19
N GLU A 135 -4.71 -13.41 2.32
CA GLU A 135 -4.95 -14.75 2.85
C GLU A 135 -5.39 -14.68 4.32
N LYS A 136 -4.72 -13.86 5.14
CA LYS A 136 -5.10 -13.63 6.55
C LYS A 136 -6.54 -13.12 6.65
N ARG A 137 -6.93 -12.13 5.85
CA ARG A 137 -8.31 -11.62 5.82
C ARG A 137 -9.31 -12.70 5.43
N GLY A 138 -9.00 -13.49 4.39
CA GLY A 138 -9.84 -14.60 3.96
C GLY A 138 -10.05 -15.65 5.06
N ILE A 139 -8.98 -16.02 5.78
CA ILE A 139 -9.05 -16.96 6.89
C ILE A 139 -9.88 -16.38 8.04
N LEU A 140 -9.67 -15.12 8.43
CA LEU A 140 -10.43 -14.47 9.49
C LEU A 140 -11.93 -14.40 9.17
N SER A 141 -12.30 -14.03 7.94
CA SER A 141 -13.70 -14.04 7.51
C SER A 141 -14.30 -15.44 7.51
N SER A 142 -13.52 -16.46 7.15
CA SER A 142 -13.98 -17.86 7.23
C SER A 142 -14.15 -18.34 8.67
N ILE A 143 -13.27 -17.93 9.59
CA ILE A 143 -13.39 -18.22 11.02
C ILE A 143 -14.66 -17.56 11.58
N GLU A 144 -14.84 -16.26 11.31
CA GLU A 144 -16.02 -15.49 11.74
C GLU A 144 -17.32 -16.19 11.33
N LEU A 145 -17.45 -16.53 10.04
CA LEU A 145 -18.61 -17.24 9.52
C LEU A 145 -18.81 -18.61 10.18
N SER A 146 -17.72 -19.37 10.39
CA SER A 146 -17.81 -20.70 11.01
C SER A 146 -18.24 -20.62 12.47
N LEU A 147 -17.79 -19.59 13.20
CA LEU A 147 -18.20 -19.31 14.58
C LEU A 147 -19.66 -18.90 14.65
N GLU A 148 -20.10 -18.01 13.76
CA GLU A 148 -21.50 -17.58 13.69
C GLU A 148 -22.42 -18.78 13.42
N ILE A 149 -22.05 -19.63 12.45
CA ILE A 149 -22.85 -20.82 12.09
C ILE A 149 -22.93 -21.82 13.24
N LYS A 150 -21.83 -22.10 13.95
CA LYS A 150 -21.80 -23.17 14.97
C LYS A 150 -22.21 -22.70 16.36
N PHE A 151 -21.88 -21.46 16.71
CA PHE A 151 -21.97 -20.96 18.09
C PHE A 151 -22.72 -19.62 18.19
N GLY A 152 -23.20 -19.07 17.07
CA GLY A 152 -23.95 -17.81 17.05
C GLY A 152 -23.14 -16.64 17.61
N SER A 153 -23.84 -15.72 18.28
CA SER A 153 -23.23 -14.53 18.87
C SER A 153 -22.15 -14.84 19.91
N ASP A 154 -22.28 -15.95 20.63
CA ASP A 154 -21.32 -16.32 21.69
C ASP A 154 -19.97 -16.74 21.08
N GLY A 155 -19.99 -17.38 19.91
CA GLY A 155 -18.77 -17.65 19.14
C GLY A 155 -18.08 -16.38 18.66
N LEU A 156 -18.86 -15.41 18.18
CA LEU A 156 -18.33 -14.14 17.66
C LEU A 156 -17.62 -13.29 18.72
N GLN A 157 -17.92 -13.49 20.01
CA GLN A 157 -17.19 -12.83 21.10
C GLN A 157 -15.70 -13.17 21.14
N LEU A 158 -15.27 -14.25 20.47
CA LEU A 158 -13.86 -14.63 20.36
C LEU A 158 -13.10 -13.91 19.22
N MET A 159 -13.81 -13.24 18.30
CA MET A 159 -13.19 -12.57 17.14
C MET A 159 -12.18 -11.46 17.50
N PRO A 160 -12.41 -10.63 18.53
CA PRO A 160 -11.43 -9.63 18.96
C PRO A 160 -10.10 -10.26 19.38
N GLU A 161 -10.11 -11.47 19.95
CA GLU A 161 -8.90 -12.21 20.32
C GLU A 161 -8.24 -12.85 19.10
N ILE A 162 -9.03 -13.54 18.26
CA ILE A 162 -8.52 -14.29 17.10
C ILE A 162 -7.91 -13.34 16.05
N SER A 163 -8.49 -12.17 15.84
CA SER A 163 -8.00 -11.18 14.86
C SER A 163 -6.61 -10.61 15.17
N GLN A 164 -6.19 -10.66 16.45
CA GLN A 164 -4.86 -10.20 16.88
C GLN A 164 -3.75 -11.22 16.56
N ILE A 165 -4.11 -12.45 16.21
CA ILE A 165 -3.12 -13.47 15.85
C ILE A 165 -2.48 -13.10 14.50
N THR A 166 -1.15 -13.02 14.50
CA THR A 166 -0.36 -12.68 13.31
C THR A 166 0.09 -13.91 12.54
N ASP A 167 0.27 -15.04 13.22
CA ASP A 167 0.71 -16.28 12.61
C ASP A 167 -0.43 -16.92 11.81
N LEU A 168 -0.18 -17.12 10.52
CA LEU A 168 -1.16 -17.60 9.57
C LEU A 168 -1.46 -19.11 9.73
N GLU A 169 -0.49 -19.91 10.19
CA GLU A 169 -0.70 -21.33 10.46
C GLU A 169 -1.47 -21.55 11.76
N GLN A 170 -1.29 -20.68 12.75
CA GLN A 170 -2.15 -20.65 13.94
C GLN A 170 -3.60 -20.35 13.57
N LEU A 171 -3.84 -19.36 12.71
CA LEU A 171 -5.18 -19.05 12.20
C LEU A 171 -5.80 -20.23 11.43
N LYS A 172 -5.04 -20.90 10.56
CA LYS A 172 -5.49 -22.14 9.87
C LYS A 172 -5.81 -23.26 10.85
N THR A 173 -5.05 -23.39 11.93
CA THR A 173 -5.30 -24.38 12.99
C THR A 173 -6.63 -24.10 13.69
N ILE A 174 -6.91 -22.84 14.02
CA ILE A 174 -8.19 -22.42 14.61
C ILE A 174 -9.34 -22.70 13.64
N GLN A 175 -9.20 -22.29 12.37
CA GLN A 175 -10.20 -22.52 11.32
C GLN A 175 -10.58 -23.99 11.20
N ARG A 176 -9.59 -24.90 11.12
CA ARG A 176 -9.83 -26.35 11.05
C ARG A 176 -10.42 -26.89 12.36
N GLY A 177 -9.94 -26.41 13.51
CA GLY A 177 -10.42 -26.81 14.83
C GLY A 177 -11.92 -26.51 15.02
N ILE A 178 -12.39 -25.35 14.55
CA ILE A 178 -13.80 -24.97 14.63
C ILE A 178 -14.71 -26.00 13.93
N LEU A 179 -14.25 -26.59 12.83
CA LEU A 179 -15.04 -27.60 12.09
C LEU A 179 -15.30 -28.85 12.93
N THR A 180 -14.34 -29.26 13.77
CA THR A 180 -14.41 -30.50 14.55
C THR A 180 -14.94 -30.32 15.97
N ILE A 181 -14.77 -29.13 16.56
CA ILE A 181 -15.14 -28.83 17.95
C ILE A 181 -16.65 -28.66 18.09
N ASN A 182 -17.26 -29.25 19.12
CA ASN A 182 -18.72 -29.20 19.31
C ASN A 182 -19.15 -28.17 20.37
N TYR A 183 -18.25 -27.80 21.28
CA TYR A 183 -18.54 -26.88 22.38
C TYR A 183 -17.56 -25.71 22.41
N LEU A 184 -18.06 -24.52 22.76
CA LEU A 184 -17.27 -23.29 22.74
C LEU A 184 -16.08 -23.33 23.72
N ASP A 185 -16.19 -24.07 24.82
CA ASP A 185 -15.12 -24.19 25.81
C ASP A 185 -13.90 -24.96 25.25
N GLU A 186 -14.11 -25.97 24.42
CA GLU A 186 -13.01 -26.68 23.73
C GLU A 186 -12.25 -25.74 22.79
N LEU A 187 -12.95 -24.79 22.17
CA LEU A 187 -12.32 -23.77 21.32
C LEU A 187 -11.49 -22.79 22.16
N ARG A 188 -11.97 -22.40 23.35
CA ARG A 188 -11.20 -21.55 24.27
C ARG A 188 -9.91 -22.24 24.73
N GLU A 189 -9.97 -23.53 25.04
CA GLU A 189 -8.78 -24.33 25.37
C GLU A 189 -7.79 -24.38 24.20
N LEU A 190 -8.27 -24.54 22.96
CA LEU A 190 -7.43 -24.49 21.77
C LEU A 190 -6.70 -23.15 21.64
N LEU A 191 -7.41 -22.03 21.83
CA LEU A 191 -6.82 -20.68 21.78
C LEU A 191 -5.78 -20.46 22.87
N GLN A 192 -6.04 -20.92 24.10
CA GLN A 192 -5.07 -20.85 25.18
C GLN A 192 -3.80 -21.64 24.86
N ARG A 193 -3.93 -22.86 24.33
CA ARG A 193 -2.79 -23.69 23.94
C ARG A 193 -1.91 -22.98 22.90
N ILE A 194 -2.51 -22.35 21.90
CA ILE A 194 -1.79 -21.61 20.86
C ILE A 194 -1.00 -20.43 21.46
N LYS A 195 -1.57 -19.70 22.41
CA LYS A 195 -0.89 -18.60 23.12
C LYS A 195 0.34 -19.07 23.90
N THR A 196 0.24 -20.20 24.60
CA THR A 196 1.33 -20.73 25.44
C THR A 196 2.57 -21.14 24.64
N TYR A 197 2.44 -21.49 23.36
CA TYR A 197 3.58 -21.79 22.48
C TYR A 197 4.27 -20.54 21.90
N THR A 198 3.76 -19.35 22.18
CA THR A 198 4.26 -18.07 21.63
C THR A 198 4.94 -17.20 22.70
N SER A 199 5.08 -17.70 23.94
CA SER A 199 5.85 -17.08 25.06
C SER A 199 7.16 -17.82 25.28
#